data_AF-A0A514X0Y1-F1
#
_entry.id   AF-A0A514X0Y1-F1
#
_cell.length_a   1.000
_cell.length_b   1.000
_cell.length_c   1.000
_cell.angle_alpha   90.00
_cell.angle_beta   90.00
_cell.angle_gamma   90.00
#
_symmetry.space_group_name_H-M   'P 1'
#
loop_
_entity.id
_entity.type
_entity.pdbx_description
1 polymer ?
#
loop_
_entity_poly.entity_id
_entity_poly.type
_entity_poly.pdbx_seq_one_letter_code
_entity_poly.pdbx_strand_id
1 'polypeptide(L)'
;MQKGFNSDITVRGQKYHVQTEDWGMQNPFLVSRIFCNGAVMKTIKIPHEQVLKSGSTHKEDAIRHALHRQHSTIIDTLMAGGMP
;
A
#
# COMPACT_ATOMS: atom_id res chain seq x y z
N MET A 1 -10.88 4.68 -12.74
CA MET A 1 -10.95 3.82 -11.54
C MET A 1 -9.58 3.20 -11.32
N GLN A 2 -8.78 3.79 -10.44
CA GLN A 2 -7.42 3.31 -10.19
C GLN A 2 -7.53 2.09 -9.26
N LYS A 3 -7.36 0.91 -9.86
CA LYS A 3 -7.39 -0.37 -9.16
C LYS A 3 -6.11 -0.43 -8.32
N GLY A 4 -6.22 -0.73 -7.04
CA GLY A 4 -5.08 -0.89 -6.14
C GLY A 4 -4.08 -1.95 -6.62
N PHE A 5 -3.00 -2.14 -5.86
CA PHE A 5 -2.00 -3.17 -6.16
C PHE A 5 -2.23 -4.42 -5.30
N ASN A 6 -2.12 -5.59 -5.92
CA ASN A 6 -2.16 -6.88 -5.26
C ASN A 6 -0.92 -7.68 -5.66
N SER A 7 -0.24 -8.28 -4.68
CA SER A 7 0.91 -9.15 -4.93
C SER A 7 0.90 -10.33 -3.96
N ASP A 8 1.11 -11.52 -4.50
CA ASP A 8 1.41 -12.72 -3.72
C ASP A 8 2.92 -12.95 -3.75
N ILE A 9 3.55 -12.99 -2.57
CA ILE A 9 5.00 -13.18 -2.43
C ILE A 9 5.30 -14.31 -1.44
N THR A 10 6.44 -14.97 -1.62
CA THR A 10 6.95 -15.96 -0.68
C THR A 10 8.26 -15.46 -0.09
N VAL A 11 8.30 -15.32 1.24
CA VAL A 11 9.47 -14.86 1.99
C VAL A 11 9.88 -15.98 2.94
N ARG A 12 11.08 -16.54 2.75
CA ARG A 12 11.63 -17.60 3.63
C ARG A 12 10.65 -18.78 3.85
N GLY A 13 9.92 -19.17 2.81
CA GLY A 13 8.94 -20.25 2.84
C GLY A 13 7.54 -19.85 3.32
N GLN A 14 7.35 -18.64 3.86
CA GLN A 14 6.03 -18.12 4.24
C GLN A 14 5.40 -17.33 3.10
N LYS A 15 4.14 -17.64 2.77
CA LYS A 15 3.35 -16.90 1.77
C LYS A 15 2.67 -15.69 2.41
N TYR A 16 2.74 -14.56 1.72
CA TYR A 16 2.05 -13.33 2.04
C TYR A 16 1.25 -12.84 0.84
N HIS A 17 0.07 -12.29 1.11
CA HIS A 17 -0.69 -11.51 0.14
C HIS A 17 -0.67 -10.04 0.58
N VAL A 18 -0.26 -9.14 -0.30
CA VAL A 18 -0.20 -7.71 -0.03
C VAL A 18 -1.21 -7.02 -0.94
N GLN A 19 -2.12 -6.26 -0.36
CA GLN A 19 -3.10 -5.43 -1.06
C GLN A 19 -2.91 -3.97 -0.66
N THR A 20 -2.83 -3.06 -1.61
CA THR A 20 -2.77 -1.60 -1.35
C THR A 20 -3.85 -0.90 -2.16
N GLU A 21 -4.67 -0.07 -1.52
CA GLU A 21 -5.84 0.58 -2.13
C GLU A 21 -5.90 2.07 -1.79
N ASP A 22 -6.51 2.86 -2.67
CA ASP A 22 -6.99 4.20 -2.37
C ASP A 22 -8.45 4.10 -1.92
N TRP A 23 -8.75 4.56 -0.71
CA TRP A 23 -10.12 4.58 -0.16
C TRP A 23 -10.89 5.85 -0.53
N GLY A 24 -10.29 6.74 -1.32
CA GLY A 24 -10.93 7.88 -1.96
C GLY A 24 -11.21 9.06 -1.03
N MET A 25 -11.75 10.15 -1.58
CA MET A 25 -11.85 11.44 -0.86
C MET A 25 -12.77 11.43 0.37
N GLN A 26 -13.74 10.51 0.43
CA GLN A 26 -14.61 10.36 1.62
C GLN A 26 -13.86 9.73 2.80
N ASN A 27 -12.82 8.95 2.51
CA ASN A 27 -11.97 8.31 3.49
C ASN A 27 -10.51 8.37 2.99
N PRO A 28 -9.89 9.57 3.06
CA PRO A 28 -8.73 9.95 2.25
C PRO A 28 -7.45 9.28 2.74
N PHE A 29 -7.36 7.97 2.55
CA PHE A 29 -6.25 7.13 2.95
C PHE A 29 -5.83 6.20 1.81
N LEU A 30 -4.52 6.03 1.70
CA LEU A 30 -3.92 4.87 1.07
C LEU A 30 -3.79 3.77 2.12
N VAL A 31 -4.40 2.63 1.87
CA VAL A 31 -4.46 1.54 2.84
C VAL A 31 -3.80 0.29 2.28
N SER A 32 -2.79 -0.21 2.99
CA SER A 32 -2.20 -1.51 2.72
C SER A 32 -2.61 -2.53 3.76
N ARG A 33 -2.93 -3.74 3.31
CA ARG A 33 -3.21 -4.91 4.14
C ARG A 33 -2.26 -6.03 3.75
N ILE A 34 -1.59 -6.58 4.75
CA ILE A 34 -0.70 -7.74 4.60
C ILE A 34 -1.40 -8.93 5.22
N PHE A 35 -1.63 -9.97 4.42
CA PHE A 35 -2.26 -11.19 4.84
C PHE A 35 -1.26 -12.33 4.88
N CYS A 36 -1.47 -13.24 5.83
CA CYS A 36 -0.76 -14.51 5.94
C CYS A 36 -1.79 -15.58 6.30
N ASN A 37 -1.86 -16.66 5.51
CA ASN A 37 -2.84 -17.75 5.70
C ASN A 37 -4.31 -17.26 5.87
N GLY A 38 -4.69 -16.21 5.13
CA GLY A 38 -6.03 -15.62 5.17
C GLY A 38 -6.30 -14.64 6.32
N ALA A 39 -5.40 -14.52 7.29
CA ALA A 39 -5.52 -13.54 8.38
C ALA A 39 -4.79 -12.24 8.04
N VAL A 40 -5.36 -11.10 8.42
CA VAL A 40 -4.68 -9.79 8.33
C VAL A 40 -3.60 -9.73 9.42
N MET A 41 -2.34 -9.70 9.01
CA MET A 41 -1.19 -9.55 9.90
C MET A 41 -0.94 -8.09 10.25
N LYS A 42 -1.09 -7.20 9.27
CA LYS A 42 -0.88 -5.76 9.48
C LYS A 42 -1.71 -4.93 8.52
N THR A 43 -2.16 -3.78 9.03
CA THR A 43 -2.81 -2.72 8.24
C THR A 43 -1.99 -1.45 8.38
N ILE A 44 -1.64 -0.84 7.26
CA ILE A 44 -0.88 0.42 7.18
C ILE A 44 -1.77 1.44 6.48
N LYS A 45 -1.91 2.63 7.07
CA LYS A 45 -2.72 3.72 6.52
C LYS A 45 -1.87 4.97 6.39
N ILE A 46 -1.91 5.60 5.23
CA ILE A 46 -1.26 6.89 4.98
C ILE A 46 -2.34 7.85 4.49
N PRO A 47 -2.57 8.98 5.18
CA PRO A 47 -3.57 9.95 4.76
C PRO A 47 -3.13 10.65 3.47
N HIS A 48 -4.09 11.03 2.62
CA HIS A 48 -3.83 11.72 1.35
C HIS A 48 -3.02 13.02 1.56
N GLU A 49 -3.26 13.74 2.66
CA GLU A 49 -2.53 14.98 2.98
C GLU A 49 -1.01 14.78 3.10
N GLN A 50 -0.56 13.60 3.52
CA GLN A 50 0.86 13.29 3.68
C GLN A 50 1.54 13.03 2.32
N VAL A 51 0.77 12.61 1.31
CA VAL A 51 1.28 12.26 -0.02
C VAL A 51 1.01 13.33 -1.06
N LEU A 52 0.01 14.18 -0.83
CA LEU A 52 -0.32 15.34 -1.64
C LEU A 52 0.41 16.58 -1.12
N LYS A 53 1.35 17.10 -1.91
CA LYS A 53 1.98 18.41 -1.60
C LYS A 53 0.99 19.54 -1.83
N SER A 54 0.99 20.56 -0.98
CA SER A 54 0.21 21.78 -1.20
C SER A 54 0.53 22.38 -2.58
N GLY A 55 -0.50 22.68 -3.36
CA GLY A 55 -0.37 23.22 -4.73
C GLY A 55 -0.20 22.18 -5.83
N SER A 56 -0.34 20.88 -5.56
CA SER A 56 -0.26 19.85 -6.61
C SER A 56 -1.42 19.98 -7.61
N THR A 57 -1.11 20.34 -8.86
CA THR A 57 -2.06 20.39 -9.98
C THR A 57 -2.51 18.98 -10.41
N HIS A 58 -1.70 17.96 -10.16
CA HIS A 58 -1.93 16.56 -10.57
C HIS A 58 -2.12 15.63 -9.35
N LYS A 59 -3.20 15.86 -8.59
CA LYS A 59 -3.50 15.08 -7.37
C LYS A 59 -3.64 13.58 -7.64
N GLU A 60 -4.32 13.20 -8.72
CA GLU A 60 -4.53 11.79 -9.07
C GLU A 60 -3.21 11.06 -9.38
N ASP A 61 -2.29 11.70 -10.08
CA ASP A 61 -0.96 11.12 -10.35
C ASP A 61 -0.13 11.01 -9.07
N ALA A 62 -0.21 12.00 -8.18
CA ALA A 62 0.46 11.95 -6.89
C ALA A 62 -0.06 10.80 -6.02
N ILE A 63 -1.38 10.61 -5.96
CA ILE A 63 -2.01 9.45 -5.29
C ILE A 63 -1.53 8.15 -5.94
N ARG A 64 -1.55 8.03 -7.28
CA ARG A 64 -1.10 6.83 -7.99
C ARG A 64 0.34 6.46 -7.66
N HIS A 65 1.24 7.44 -7.70
CA HIS A 65 2.66 7.23 -7.41
C HIS A 65 2.88 6.85 -5.95
N ALA A 66 2.16 7.48 -5.03
CA ALA A 66 2.23 7.16 -3.61
C ALA A 66 1.72 5.74 -3.33
N LEU A 67 0.64 5.32 -3.99
CA LEU A 67 0.05 3.98 -3.88
C LEU A 67 1.04 2.91 -4.36
N HIS A 68 1.70 3.15 -5.50
CA HIS A 68 2.76 2.27 -6.01
C HIS A 68 3.95 2.22 -5.06
N ARG A 69 4.44 3.38 -4.60
CA ARG A 69 5.58 3.45 -3.67
C ARG A 69 5.29 2.70 -2.38
N GLN A 70 4.12 2.93 -1.76
CA GLN A 70 3.73 2.24 -0.54
C GLN A 70 3.70 0.72 -0.73
N HIS A 71 3.14 0.24 -1.85
CA HIS A 71 3.09 -1.19 -2.15
C HIS A 71 4.48 -1.79 -2.33
N SER A 72 5.34 -1.18 -3.16
CA SER A 72 6.71 -1.66 -3.38
C SER A 72 7.53 -1.67 -2.09
N THR A 73 7.46 -0.60 -1.28
CA THR A 73 8.18 -0.52 0.00
C THR A 73 7.77 -1.63 0.96
N ILE A 74 6.48 -2.00 1.00
CA ILE A 74 6.00 -3.10 1.83
C ILE A 74 6.58 -4.44 1.34
N ILE A 75 6.57 -4.68 0.03
CA ILE A 75 7.16 -5.90 -0.56
C ILE A 75 8.65 -5.96 -0.24
N ASP A 76 9.40 -4.88 -0.46
CA ASP A 76 10.85 -4.84 -0.20
C ASP A 76 11.16 -5.13 1.26
N THR A 77 10.39 -4.56 2.19
CA THR A 77 10.54 -4.78 3.63
C THR A 77 10.25 -6.24 3.99
N LEU A 78 9.19 -6.82 3.44
CA LEU A 78 8.85 -8.23 3.60
C LEU A 78 9.95 -9.12 3.05
N MET A 79 10.45 -8.87 1.85
CA MET A 79 11.52 -9.64 1.22
C MET A 79 12.83 -9.59 2.01
N ALA A 80 13.12 -8.46 2.68
CA ALA A 80 14.24 -8.35 3.62
C ALA A 80 14.03 -9.14 4.93
N GLY A 81 12.83 -9.68 5.16
CA GLY A 81 12.43 -10.43 6.36
C GLY A 81 11.89 -9.55 7.48
N GLY A 82 11.61 -8.27 7.21
CA GLY A 82 10.99 -7.35 8.16
C GLY A 82 9.47 -7.30 8.03
N MET A 83 8.82 -6.72 9.05
CA MET A 83 7.41 -6.34 8.99
C MET A 83 7.33 -4.81 8.95
N PRO A 84 6.95 -4.19 7.81
CA PRO A 84 6.83 -2.73 7.68
C PRO A 84 5.77 -2.21 8.64
#